data_AF-A0A1Z8P343-F1
#
_entry.id   AF-A0A1Z8P343-F1
#
_cell.length_a   1.000
_cell.length_b   1.000
_cell.length_c   1.000
_cell.angle_alpha   90.00
_cell.angle_beta   90.00
_cell.angle_gamma   90.00
#
_symmetry.space_group_name_H-M   'P 1'
#
loop_
_entity.id
_entity.type
_entity.pdbx_description
1 polymer ?
#
loop_
_entity_poly.entity_id
_entity_poly.type
_entity_poly.pdbx_seq_one_letter_code
_entity_poly.pdbx_strand_id
1 'polypeptide(L)'
;MNSTPAISLLGRVRWLLLLTIVILGACSSPALKRDSSSDMESPAPIIEKSKVDQKVRPTIAEKRLGHRLRPEFAQYFSLKSDAHLTAVNWSELPGWNIDQVSNGISALLQSCRVLKKFQEWTDICQQASVLVGVSNEEQREFYQSHFSPFGVHNEKDANAGLVTGYYEPLLSGSLKRSSEYSHPVFAVPDDLISVDVNAHPFFKNFRGVGRQVDEKLVPYFTRAEIEQGLAKVKGKEILWVKDKIELFFLQIQGSGRVELEDGRTVRLGFAKSNGHPYQSIGKSLVSKGELELSQASMQGIKKWAKHNPDKIDALLNENPSYVFFRMLPSNLDGPIGSLGVPLTPNRSIAVDDTYIPAGFPIYLATTQPNSTDPLNQLMFAQDKGGAIKGAVRADYFWGFGESAGINAGKMKQEGFMWVLIPKTFVLTGDLN
;
A
#
# COMPACT_ATOMS: atom_id res chain seq x y z
N MET A 1 -15.73 -61.43 49.83
CA MET A 1 -14.78 -62.56 49.97
C MET A 1 -14.60 -63.19 48.60
N ASN A 2 -13.35 -63.50 48.24
CA ASN A 2 -12.83 -64.62 47.42
C ASN A 2 -13.74 -65.26 46.34
N SER A 3 -13.28 -65.61 45.14
CA SER A 3 -11.91 -65.61 44.58
C SER A 3 -11.96 -66.03 43.09
N THR A 4 -10.94 -65.68 42.31
CA THR A 4 -10.62 -66.33 41.02
C THR A 4 -10.25 -67.82 41.22
N PRO A 5 -10.30 -68.63 40.15
CA PRO A 5 -9.03 -69.17 39.68
C PRO A 5 -8.87 -69.20 38.15
N ALA A 6 -7.62 -69.40 37.70
CA ALA A 6 -7.24 -69.55 36.30
C ALA A 6 -7.08 -71.03 35.90
N ILE A 7 -7.16 -71.32 34.59
CA ILE A 7 -6.66 -72.55 33.97
C ILE A 7 -5.74 -72.16 32.79
N SER A 8 -4.76 -73.00 32.47
CA SER A 8 -3.54 -72.63 31.73
C SER A 8 -3.06 -73.74 30.76
N LEU A 9 -2.01 -73.42 29.98
CA LEU A 9 -1.24 -74.28 29.03
C LEU A 9 -2.00 -74.70 27.74
N LEU A 10 -1.40 -74.69 26.54
CA LEU A 10 -0.16 -75.37 26.13
C LEU A 10 0.47 -74.81 24.83
N GLY A 11 1.79 -75.08 24.62
CA GLY A 11 2.51 -74.93 23.34
C GLY A 11 3.48 -73.74 23.29
N ARG A 12 4.79 -73.84 23.66
CA ARG A 12 5.93 -74.50 22.97
C ARG A 12 6.12 -73.98 21.52
N VAL A 13 7.31 -73.61 21.00
CA VAL A 13 8.73 -73.66 21.45
C VAL A 13 9.57 -72.81 20.43
N ARG A 14 10.83 -72.36 20.58
CA ARG A 14 11.74 -71.88 21.66
C ARG A 14 13.14 -71.61 21.01
N TRP A 15 14.03 -70.87 21.68
CA TRP A 15 15.49 -70.65 21.41
C TRP A 15 15.84 -69.43 20.54
N LEU A 16 16.54 -68.37 21.04
CA LEU A 16 17.84 -68.21 21.76
C LEU A 16 19.06 -68.22 20.78
N LEU A 17 20.19 -67.50 20.96
CA LEU A 17 20.62 -66.32 21.76
C LEU A 17 22.07 -65.91 21.33
N LEU A 18 22.46 -64.62 21.48
CA LEU A 18 23.83 -64.14 21.83
C LEU A 18 25.02 -64.47 20.86
N LEU A 19 26.29 -63.99 20.99
CA LEU A 19 27.02 -63.04 21.86
C LEU A 19 28.22 -62.43 21.05
N THR A 20 28.39 -61.10 21.08
CA THR A 20 29.65 -60.28 21.16
C THR A 20 31.04 -60.66 20.56
N ILE A 21 31.83 -59.60 20.22
CA ILE A 21 33.31 -59.41 20.47
C ILE A 21 34.28 -60.15 19.48
N VAL A 22 35.37 -59.58 18.90
CA VAL A 22 36.05 -58.24 18.99
C VAL A 22 37.23 -58.04 17.98
N ILE A 23 37.57 -56.78 17.57
CA ILE A 23 38.91 -56.22 17.13
C ILE A 23 39.55 -56.77 15.78
N LEU A 24 40.39 -56.07 14.95
CA LEU A 24 41.40 -54.98 15.06
C LEU A 24 41.65 -54.21 13.71
N GLY A 25 42.05 -52.93 13.77
CA GLY A 25 42.96 -52.26 12.80
C GLY A 25 42.36 -51.46 11.62
N ALA A 26 42.88 -50.29 11.19
CA ALA A 26 44.02 -49.51 11.70
C ALA A 26 44.03 -48.02 11.22
N CYS A 27 44.77 -47.17 11.97
CA CYS A 27 45.36 -45.87 11.62
C CYS A 27 44.44 -44.65 11.29
N SER A 28 44.76 -43.41 11.69
CA SER A 28 45.73 -42.90 12.70
C SER A 28 45.51 -41.40 12.96
N SER A 29 45.46 -40.97 14.23
CA SER A 29 45.51 -39.55 14.64
C SER A 29 46.98 -39.09 14.86
N PRO A 30 47.23 -37.81 15.20
CA PRO A 30 47.08 -37.36 16.59
C PRO A 30 46.43 -35.97 16.76
N ALA A 31 45.99 -35.71 18.00
CA ALA A 31 45.43 -34.44 18.47
C ALA A 31 46.49 -33.64 19.27
N LEU A 32 46.16 -32.41 19.71
CA LEU A 32 46.37 -31.95 21.11
C LEU A 32 45.73 -30.57 21.43
N LYS A 33 45.12 -30.52 22.63
CA LYS A 33 44.94 -29.44 23.66
C LYS A 33 45.66 -28.08 23.45
N ARG A 34 45.25 -26.92 24.04
CA ARG A 34 44.25 -26.58 25.10
C ARG A 34 43.99 -25.04 25.17
N ASP A 35 42.98 -24.67 25.96
CA ASP A 35 42.84 -23.46 26.82
C ASP A 35 42.53 -22.02 26.30
N SER A 36 41.59 -21.41 27.06
CA SER A 36 41.47 -20.02 27.54
C SER A 36 41.32 -18.81 26.59
N SER A 37 40.13 -18.19 26.67
CA SER A 37 39.84 -16.75 26.81
C SER A 37 40.71 -15.70 26.11
N SER A 38 40.08 -14.89 25.25
CA SER A 38 40.11 -13.42 25.38
C SER A 38 39.03 -12.78 24.50
N ASP A 39 38.41 -11.71 24.99
CA ASP A 39 37.62 -10.81 24.16
C ASP A 39 38.54 -10.08 23.18
N MET A 40 38.14 -9.97 21.91
CA MET A 40 38.60 -8.88 21.07
C MET A 40 37.51 -8.44 20.10
N GLU A 41 36.92 -7.30 20.46
CA GLU A 41 36.23 -6.37 19.57
C GLU A 41 36.95 -6.25 18.22
N SER A 42 36.20 -6.35 17.12
CA SER A 42 36.66 -5.90 15.80
C SER A 42 35.64 -4.90 15.27
N PRO A 43 36.02 -3.64 15.02
CA PRO A 43 35.10 -2.61 14.59
C PRO A 43 34.62 -2.88 13.16
N ALA A 44 33.36 -2.56 12.89
CA ALA A 44 32.84 -2.55 11.52
C ALA A 44 33.73 -1.64 10.64
N PRO A 45 34.09 -2.06 9.41
CA PRO A 45 35.03 -1.31 8.60
C PRO A 45 34.47 0.07 8.27
N ILE A 46 35.29 1.09 8.51
CA ILE A 46 35.03 2.46 8.06
C ILE A 46 34.96 2.42 6.54
N ILE A 47 33.76 2.60 5.98
CA ILE A 47 33.59 2.72 4.54
C ILE A 47 34.20 4.05 4.12
N GLU A 48 35.42 3.99 3.57
CA GLU A 48 35.99 5.09 2.80
C GLU A 48 34.98 5.53 1.74
N LYS A 49 34.89 6.85 1.51
CA LYS A 49 34.01 7.43 0.48
C LYS A 49 34.56 7.11 -0.91
N SER A 50 34.33 5.88 -1.36
CA SER A 50 34.46 5.49 -2.76
C SER A 50 33.57 6.42 -3.59
N LYS A 51 34.19 7.10 -4.55
CA LYS A 51 33.48 7.93 -5.54
C LYS A 51 32.74 7.04 -6.53
N VAL A 52 31.54 6.59 -6.14
CA VAL A 52 30.56 6.09 -7.11
C VAL A 52 29.80 7.28 -7.69
N ASP A 53 30.49 8.02 -8.56
CA ASP A 53 29.87 9.03 -9.42
C ASP A 53 29.08 8.31 -10.53
N GLN A 54 27.79 8.07 -10.28
CA GLN A 54 26.73 8.23 -11.29
C GLN A 54 25.35 8.11 -10.62
N LYS A 55 24.85 9.25 -10.13
CA LYS A 55 23.39 9.44 -10.03
C LYS A 55 22.83 9.34 -11.45
N VAL A 56 22.08 8.28 -11.76
CA VAL A 56 21.22 8.25 -12.96
C VAL A 56 20.02 9.17 -12.72
N ARG A 57 20.28 10.48 -12.73
CA ARG A 57 19.26 11.47 -13.06
C ARG A 57 18.90 11.23 -14.54
N PRO A 58 17.62 11.12 -14.92
CA PRO A 58 17.26 11.14 -16.33
C PRO A 58 17.68 12.50 -16.92
N THR A 59 18.72 12.48 -17.74
CA THR A 59 19.12 13.62 -18.57
C THR A 59 18.12 13.74 -19.71
N ILE A 60 17.20 14.70 -19.59
CA ILE A 60 16.29 15.08 -20.68
C ILE A 60 17.15 15.57 -21.85
N ALA A 61 17.00 14.93 -23.01
CA ALA A 61 17.69 15.35 -24.23
C ALA A 61 17.11 16.69 -24.74
N GLU A 62 17.95 17.54 -25.32
CA GLU A 62 17.62 18.95 -25.60
C GLU A 62 16.53 19.18 -26.66
N LYS A 63 16.06 18.13 -27.35
CA LYS A 63 14.84 18.17 -28.17
C LYS A 63 13.63 17.70 -27.37
N ARG A 64 12.98 18.66 -26.69
CA ARG A 64 11.60 18.47 -26.19
C ARG A 64 10.70 18.10 -27.36
N LEU A 65 9.83 17.10 -27.20
CA LEU A 65 8.78 16.83 -28.18
C LEU A 65 7.79 17.99 -28.19
N GLY A 66 7.34 18.42 -29.37
CA GLY A 66 6.31 19.46 -29.52
C GLY A 66 4.89 19.01 -29.17
N HIS A 67 4.75 17.84 -28.55
CA HIS A 67 3.48 17.27 -28.13
C HIS A 67 2.87 18.13 -27.01
N ARG A 68 1.68 18.67 -27.24
CA ARG A 68 0.91 19.44 -26.25
C ARG A 68 -0.44 18.79 -26.02
N LEU A 69 -1.04 18.98 -24.85
CA LEU A 69 -2.43 18.60 -24.64
C LEU A 69 -3.33 19.47 -25.50
N ARG A 70 -4.41 18.89 -26.04
CA ARG A 70 -5.45 19.68 -26.70
C ARG A 70 -6.21 20.47 -25.62
N PRO A 71 -6.57 21.75 -25.85
CA PRO A 71 -7.18 22.59 -24.82
C PRO A 71 -8.44 22.01 -24.19
N GLU A 72 -9.28 21.31 -24.96
CA GLU A 72 -10.51 20.66 -24.50
C GLU A 72 -10.27 19.51 -23.51
N PHE A 73 -9.06 18.94 -23.48
CA PHE A 73 -8.69 17.85 -22.58
C PHE A 73 -7.87 18.28 -21.38
N ALA A 74 -7.32 19.51 -21.37
CA ALA A 74 -6.58 20.05 -20.23
C ALA A 74 -7.41 19.96 -18.93
N GLN A 75 -8.73 20.21 -18.99
CA GLN A 75 -9.63 20.13 -17.82
C GLN A 75 -9.69 18.76 -17.10
N TYR A 76 -9.38 17.65 -17.77
CA TYR A 76 -9.34 16.33 -17.12
C TYR A 76 -8.16 16.17 -16.17
N PHE A 77 -7.11 16.95 -16.40
CA PHE A 77 -5.93 17.05 -15.57
C PHE A 77 -6.07 18.37 -14.82
N SER A 78 -6.43 18.37 -13.53
CA SER A 78 -6.59 19.62 -12.73
C SER A 78 -5.25 20.33 -12.42
N LEU A 79 -4.24 20.10 -13.27
CA LEU A 79 -2.96 20.78 -13.35
C LEU A 79 -3.22 22.29 -13.41
N LYS A 80 -2.78 23.00 -12.37
CA LYS A 80 -2.94 24.46 -12.30
C LYS A 80 -2.16 25.23 -13.37
N SER A 81 -1.34 24.53 -14.16
CA SER A 81 -0.97 24.90 -15.52
C SER A 81 -0.36 23.67 -16.21
N ASP A 82 -0.28 23.68 -17.54
CA ASP A 82 0.46 22.66 -18.32
C ASP A 82 1.96 22.58 -17.93
N ALA A 83 2.49 23.54 -17.16
CA ALA A 83 3.87 23.60 -16.67
C ALA A 83 4.21 22.57 -15.57
N HIS A 84 3.55 21.41 -15.60
CA HIS A 84 3.81 20.23 -14.78
C HIS A 84 4.03 18.96 -15.60
N LEU A 85 3.81 19.03 -16.93
CA LEU A 85 3.98 17.93 -17.85
C LEU A 85 4.93 18.33 -18.99
N THR A 86 5.97 17.54 -19.21
CA THR A 86 6.85 17.66 -20.37
C THR A 86 6.77 16.39 -21.20
N ALA A 87 6.45 16.50 -22.49
CA ALA A 87 6.45 15.35 -23.40
C ALA A 87 7.86 14.79 -23.59
N VAL A 88 8.00 13.47 -23.47
CA VAL A 88 9.28 12.75 -23.59
C VAL A 88 9.18 11.57 -24.56
N ASN A 89 10.33 11.04 -24.95
CA ASN A 89 10.42 9.81 -25.73
C ASN A 89 10.31 8.58 -24.82
N TRP A 90 9.87 7.44 -25.37
CA TRP A 90 9.85 6.17 -24.64
C TRP A 90 11.24 5.73 -24.15
N SER A 91 12.32 6.17 -24.82
CA SER A 91 13.71 5.95 -24.39
C SER A 91 14.09 6.70 -23.11
N GLU A 92 13.32 7.70 -22.69
CA GLU A 92 13.56 8.48 -21.46
C GLU A 92 12.90 7.83 -20.23
N LEU A 93 12.13 6.76 -20.39
CA LEU A 93 11.53 5.97 -19.31
C LEU A 93 12.52 4.87 -18.87
N PRO A 94 13.16 4.97 -17.69
CA PRO A 94 14.30 4.12 -17.35
C PRO A 94 13.90 2.65 -17.17
N GLY A 95 14.27 1.78 -18.11
CA GLY A 95 13.92 0.36 -18.06
C GLY A 95 12.57 -0.02 -18.68
N TRP A 96 11.97 0.85 -19.51
CA TRP A 96 10.72 0.54 -20.24
C TRP A 96 10.75 -0.79 -21.03
N ASN A 97 11.90 -1.10 -21.64
CA ASN A 97 12.10 -2.36 -22.39
C ASN A 97 12.35 -3.58 -21.49
N ILE A 98 12.50 -3.38 -20.17
CA ILE A 98 12.75 -4.44 -19.18
C ILE A 98 11.46 -4.77 -18.40
N ASP A 99 10.55 -3.81 -18.21
CA ASP A 99 9.30 -4.06 -17.50
C ASP A 99 8.46 -5.16 -18.18
N GLN A 100 7.89 -6.01 -17.33
CA GLN A 100 6.88 -7.00 -17.67
C GLN A 100 5.50 -6.31 -17.64
N VAL A 101 5.26 -5.42 -18.61
CA VAL A 101 4.01 -4.66 -18.76
C VAL A 101 2.77 -5.56 -18.84
N SER A 102 2.95 -6.81 -19.28
CA SER A 102 1.94 -7.87 -19.25
C SER A 102 1.37 -8.16 -17.86
N ASN A 103 2.17 -8.01 -16.79
CA ASN A 103 1.68 -8.13 -15.41
C ASN A 103 0.71 -7.00 -15.02
N GLY A 104 0.70 -5.89 -15.77
CA GLY A 104 -0.18 -4.74 -15.58
C GLY A 104 -1.53 -4.84 -16.29
N ILE A 105 -1.77 -5.82 -17.16
CA ILE A 105 -2.97 -5.83 -18.01
C ILE A 105 -4.28 -5.89 -17.22
N SER A 106 -4.31 -6.65 -16.12
CA SER A 106 -5.48 -6.74 -15.24
C SER A 106 -5.82 -5.36 -14.65
N ALA A 107 -4.82 -4.58 -14.26
CA ALA A 107 -5.02 -3.22 -13.75
C ALA A 107 -5.56 -2.28 -14.85
N LEU A 108 -5.01 -2.30 -16.08
CA LEU A 108 -5.59 -1.54 -17.20
C LEU A 108 -7.07 -1.88 -17.41
N LEU A 109 -7.41 -3.18 -17.41
CA LEU A 109 -8.80 -3.63 -17.58
C LEU A 109 -9.72 -3.17 -16.45
N GLN A 110 -9.24 -3.13 -15.19
CA GLN A 110 -10.01 -2.54 -14.09
C GLN A 110 -10.24 -1.04 -14.34
N SER A 111 -9.22 -0.25 -14.70
CA SER A 111 -9.39 1.17 -15.07
C SER A 111 -10.41 1.35 -16.21
N CYS A 112 -10.36 0.50 -17.23
CA CYS A 112 -11.26 0.52 -18.36
C CYS A 112 -12.74 0.31 -18.00
N ARG A 113 -13.07 -0.31 -16.85
CA ARG A 113 -14.46 -0.41 -16.36
C ARG A 113 -15.09 0.96 -16.12
N VAL A 114 -14.28 1.96 -15.76
CA VAL A 114 -14.70 3.35 -15.49
C VAL A 114 -14.43 4.25 -16.69
N LEU A 115 -13.28 4.06 -17.35
CA LEU A 115 -12.81 4.97 -18.40
C LEU A 115 -13.49 4.78 -19.76
N LYS A 116 -13.94 3.57 -20.13
CA LYS A 116 -14.50 3.27 -21.46
C LYS A 116 -15.72 4.12 -21.90
N LYS A 117 -16.34 4.86 -20.96
CA LYS A 117 -17.44 5.81 -21.20
C LYS A 117 -16.98 7.11 -21.86
N PHE A 118 -15.69 7.43 -21.77
CA PHE A 118 -15.07 8.54 -22.49
C PHE A 118 -14.66 8.04 -23.88
N GLN A 119 -14.98 8.81 -24.92
CA GLN A 119 -14.82 8.40 -26.32
C GLN A 119 -13.36 8.03 -26.65
N GLU A 120 -12.43 8.76 -26.06
CA GLU A 120 -10.99 8.64 -26.26
C GLU A 120 -10.39 7.39 -25.60
N TRP A 121 -11.15 6.77 -24.69
CA TRP A 121 -10.83 5.52 -24.01
C TRP A 121 -11.59 4.31 -24.57
N THR A 122 -12.64 4.51 -25.37
CA THR A 122 -13.50 3.41 -25.86
C THR A 122 -12.70 2.40 -26.69
N ASP A 123 -11.97 2.86 -27.71
CA ASP A 123 -11.13 2.00 -28.57
C ASP A 123 -9.96 1.37 -27.80
N ILE A 124 -9.23 2.19 -27.01
CA ILE A 124 -8.12 1.73 -26.15
C ILE A 124 -8.57 0.57 -25.25
N CYS A 125 -9.75 0.70 -24.62
CA CYS A 125 -10.28 -0.34 -23.74
C CYS A 125 -10.84 -1.56 -24.48
N GLN A 126 -11.34 -1.39 -25.71
CA GLN A 126 -11.73 -2.50 -26.56
C GLN A 126 -10.49 -3.33 -26.97
N GLN A 127 -9.43 -2.67 -27.45
CA GLN A 127 -8.19 -3.35 -27.84
C GLN A 127 -7.46 -3.96 -26.64
N ALA A 128 -7.42 -3.29 -25.49
CA ALA A 128 -6.87 -3.86 -24.25
C ALA A 128 -7.57 -5.17 -23.81
N SER A 129 -8.87 -5.33 -24.11
CA SER A 129 -9.64 -6.51 -23.69
C SER A 129 -9.16 -7.83 -24.30
N VAL A 130 -8.48 -7.79 -25.45
CA VAL A 130 -7.94 -8.99 -26.13
C VAL A 130 -6.45 -9.23 -25.83
N LEU A 131 -5.82 -8.41 -24.99
CA LEU A 131 -4.39 -8.56 -24.62
C LEU A 131 -4.14 -9.55 -23.47
N VAL A 132 -5.19 -10.14 -22.88
CA VAL A 132 -5.03 -11.12 -21.80
C VAL A 132 -4.39 -12.40 -22.33
N GLY A 133 -3.17 -12.70 -21.87
CA GLY A 133 -2.37 -13.83 -22.35
C GLY A 133 -1.55 -13.55 -23.61
N VAL A 134 -1.60 -12.33 -24.14
CA VAL A 134 -0.75 -11.87 -25.26
C VAL A 134 0.67 -11.54 -24.78
N SER A 135 1.66 -11.63 -25.67
CA SER A 135 3.08 -11.44 -25.35
C SER A 135 3.37 -10.08 -24.70
N ASN A 136 4.44 -10.01 -23.92
CA ASN A 136 4.88 -8.78 -23.25
C ASN A 136 5.29 -7.69 -24.27
N GLU A 137 5.74 -8.13 -25.45
CA GLU A 137 6.21 -7.31 -26.55
C GLU A 137 5.03 -6.66 -27.28
N GLU A 138 4.03 -7.43 -27.70
CA GLU A 138 2.79 -6.92 -28.29
C GLU A 138 2.03 -5.98 -27.32
N GLN A 139 2.03 -6.30 -26.02
CA GLN A 139 1.44 -5.40 -25.01
C GLN A 139 2.23 -4.10 -24.86
N ARG A 140 3.56 -4.12 -24.99
CA ARG A 140 4.40 -2.92 -25.01
C ARG A 140 4.13 -2.08 -26.26
N GLU A 141 4.00 -2.72 -27.42
CA GLU A 141 3.63 -2.08 -28.69
C GLU A 141 2.26 -1.42 -28.61
N PHE A 142 1.28 -2.04 -27.94
CA PHE A 142 -0.02 -1.41 -27.64
C PHE A 142 0.16 -0.10 -26.85
N TYR A 143 0.91 -0.09 -25.74
CA TYR A 143 1.14 1.15 -24.99
C TYR A 143 1.86 2.21 -25.84
N GLN A 144 2.86 1.83 -26.62
CA GLN A 144 3.60 2.72 -27.52
C GLN A 144 2.73 3.25 -28.68
N SER A 145 1.74 2.48 -29.12
CA SER A 145 0.82 2.83 -30.21
C SER A 145 -0.28 3.78 -29.75
N HIS A 146 -0.86 3.55 -28.57
CA HIS A 146 -2.03 4.31 -28.08
C HIS A 146 -1.68 5.51 -27.19
N PHE A 147 -0.50 5.55 -26.57
CA PHE A 147 -0.15 6.58 -25.58
C PHE A 147 1.10 7.40 -25.95
N SER A 148 1.22 8.59 -25.36
CA SER A 148 2.45 9.39 -25.30
C SER A 148 2.84 9.59 -23.83
N PRO A 149 4.11 9.36 -23.45
CA PRO A 149 4.57 9.61 -22.09
C PRO A 149 4.84 11.10 -21.86
N PHE A 150 4.34 11.62 -20.75
CA PHE A 150 4.64 12.97 -20.25
C PHE A 150 5.29 12.86 -18.87
N GLY A 151 6.52 13.33 -18.73
CA GLY A 151 7.22 13.42 -17.45
C GLY A 151 6.56 14.44 -16.54
N VAL A 152 6.30 14.04 -15.31
CA VAL A 152 5.63 14.85 -14.29
C VAL A 152 6.68 15.60 -13.46
N HIS A 153 6.49 16.89 -13.23
CA HIS A 153 7.40 17.71 -12.45
C HIS A 153 6.68 18.63 -11.44
N ASN A 154 7.37 19.00 -10.36
CA ASN A 154 6.85 19.93 -9.35
C ASN A 154 7.15 21.40 -9.73
N GLU A 155 6.50 22.37 -9.06
CA GLU A 155 6.60 23.84 -9.34
C GLU A 155 8.02 24.45 -9.28
N LYS A 156 9.04 23.69 -8.86
CA LYS A 156 10.42 24.17 -8.63
C LYS A 156 11.46 23.40 -9.48
N ASP A 157 11.08 22.96 -10.68
CA ASP A 157 11.88 22.13 -11.59
C ASP A 157 12.44 20.83 -10.96
N ALA A 158 11.87 20.40 -9.84
CA ALA A 158 12.17 19.14 -9.20
C ALA A 158 11.33 18.03 -9.84
N ASN A 159 11.93 17.31 -10.80
CA ASN A 159 11.36 16.11 -11.42
C ASN A 159 11.24 14.92 -10.44
N ALA A 160 11.94 14.99 -9.31
CA ALA A 160 11.92 13.99 -8.25
C ALA A 160 10.84 14.31 -7.22
N GLY A 161 10.27 13.26 -6.63
CA GLY A 161 9.27 13.35 -5.57
C GLY A 161 9.31 12.15 -4.62
N LEU A 162 8.25 11.97 -3.83
CA LEU A 162 8.22 10.98 -2.74
C LEU A 162 7.30 9.80 -3.07
N VAL A 163 7.87 8.60 -3.05
CA VAL A 163 7.14 7.33 -3.13
C VAL A 163 7.09 6.67 -1.74
N THR A 164 5.89 6.37 -1.28
CA THR A 164 5.63 5.56 -0.08
C THR A 164 4.94 4.25 -0.47
N GLY A 165 4.63 3.37 0.49
CA GLY A 165 3.87 2.16 0.22
C GLY A 165 2.73 1.93 1.22
N TYR A 166 1.67 1.29 0.73
CA TYR A 166 0.50 0.86 1.49
C TYR A 166 0.09 -0.58 1.11
N TYR A 167 -0.76 -1.20 1.92
CA TYR A 167 -1.12 -2.61 1.79
C TYR A 167 -2.48 -2.91 2.42
N GLU A 168 -3.03 -4.10 2.15
CA GLU A 168 -4.22 -4.64 2.82
C GLU A 168 -3.76 -5.48 4.05
N PRO A 169 -3.97 -5.00 5.30
CA PRO A 169 -3.62 -5.72 6.52
C PRO A 169 -4.58 -6.88 6.80
N LEU A 170 -4.09 -7.87 7.55
CA LEU A 170 -4.90 -8.91 8.18
C LEU A 170 -5.04 -8.61 9.68
N LEU A 171 -6.26 -8.69 10.20
CA LEU A 171 -6.60 -8.53 11.61
C LEU A 171 -7.39 -9.75 12.11
N SER A 172 -7.37 -10.03 13.41
CA SER A 172 -8.29 -11.00 14.04
C SER A 172 -9.54 -10.30 14.55
N GLY A 173 -10.72 -10.87 14.31
CA GLY A 173 -11.99 -10.29 14.72
C GLY A 173 -13.15 -11.28 14.90
N SER A 174 -14.31 -10.75 15.28
CA SER A 174 -15.57 -11.49 15.39
C SER A 174 -16.76 -10.63 14.96
N LEU A 175 -17.81 -11.30 14.47
CA LEU A 175 -19.12 -10.67 14.22
C LEU A 175 -19.93 -10.42 15.50
N LYS A 176 -19.38 -10.76 16.67
CA LYS A 176 -19.98 -10.51 17.99
C LYS A 176 -18.95 -9.88 18.91
N ARG A 177 -19.38 -8.90 19.71
CA ARG A 177 -18.55 -8.30 20.76
C ARG A 177 -18.24 -9.34 21.84
N SER A 178 -16.98 -9.40 22.27
CA SER A 178 -16.55 -10.16 23.44
C SER A 178 -15.52 -9.35 24.25
N SER A 179 -14.96 -9.95 25.31
CA SER A 179 -13.80 -9.38 26.01
C SER A 179 -12.53 -9.39 25.15
N GLU A 180 -12.39 -10.37 24.25
CA GLU A 180 -11.28 -10.48 23.31
C GLU A 180 -11.48 -9.58 22.08
N TYR A 181 -12.68 -9.61 21.49
CA TYR A 181 -13.06 -8.77 20.35
C TYR A 181 -13.91 -7.59 20.85
N SER A 182 -13.22 -6.60 21.42
CA SER A 182 -13.86 -5.50 22.15
C SER A 182 -13.91 -4.18 21.37
N HIS A 183 -13.11 -4.02 20.30
CA HIS A 183 -12.97 -2.77 19.55
C HIS A 183 -13.84 -2.77 18.27
N PRO A 184 -14.90 -1.95 18.18
CA PRO A 184 -15.82 -1.97 17.06
C PRO A 184 -15.21 -1.38 15.78
N VAL A 185 -15.47 -2.03 14.64
CA VAL A 185 -15.36 -1.42 13.32
C VAL A 185 -16.73 -0.86 12.96
N PHE A 186 -16.80 0.43 12.66
CA PHE A 186 -18.07 1.10 12.34
C PHE A 186 -18.32 1.25 10.83
N ALA A 187 -19.56 1.03 10.42
CA ALA A 187 -20.14 1.56 9.20
C ALA A 187 -20.38 3.08 9.29
N VAL A 188 -20.72 3.68 8.16
CA VAL A 188 -21.04 5.11 8.07
C VAL A 188 -22.27 5.44 8.93
N PRO A 189 -22.18 6.42 9.85
CA PRO A 189 -23.34 6.92 10.60
C PRO A 189 -24.33 7.66 9.70
N ASP A 190 -25.63 7.58 10.04
CA ASP A 190 -26.69 8.15 9.21
C ASP A 190 -26.70 9.69 9.19
N ASP A 191 -26.10 10.33 10.21
CA ASP A 191 -25.95 11.79 10.31
C ASP A 191 -24.64 12.33 9.70
N LEU A 192 -23.81 11.46 9.10
CA LEU A 192 -22.57 11.85 8.43
C LEU A 192 -22.86 12.28 6.98
N ILE A 193 -23.08 13.58 6.82
CA ILE A 193 -23.33 14.26 5.54
C ILE A 193 -22.00 14.46 4.80
N SER A 194 -22.02 14.31 3.47
CA SER A 194 -20.93 14.76 2.60
C SER A 194 -21.49 15.51 1.42
N VAL A 195 -20.93 16.69 1.16
CA VAL A 195 -21.29 17.60 0.09
C VAL A 195 -20.11 17.72 -0.86
N ASP A 196 -20.33 17.67 -2.17
CA ASP A 196 -19.29 18.06 -3.12
C ASP A 196 -19.15 19.58 -3.10
N VAL A 197 -18.00 20.05 -2.61
CA VAL A 197 -17.69 21.48 -2.50
C VAL A 197 -16.69 21.95 -3.55
N ASN A 198 -16.23 21.07 -4.46
CA ASN A 198 -15.30 21.43 -5.52
C ASN A 198 -15.90 22.45 -6.50
N ALA A 199 -17.23 22.43 -6.67
CA ALA A 199 -17.98 23.42 -7.44
C ALA A 199 -18.11 24.80 -6.76
N HIS A 200 -17.62 24.97 -5.52
CA HIS A 200 -17.89 26.15 -4.70
C HIS A 200 -16.60 26.81 -4.18
N PRO A 201 -16.09 27.88 -4.85
CA PRO A 201 -14.77 28.48 -4.57
C PRO A 201 -14.54 28.99 -3.14
N PHE A 202 -15.60 29.21 -2.36
CA PHE A 202 -15.54 29.69 -0.98
C PHE A 202 -15.16 28.59 0.03
N PHE A 203 -15.31 27.30 -0.30
CA PHE A 203 -15.15 26.18 0.64
C PHE A 203 -13.81 25.44 0.55
N LYS A 204 -12.75 26.07 -0.02
CA LYS A 204 -11.43 25.44 -0.29
C LYS A 204 -10.79 24.67 0.88
N ASN A 205 -11.12 25.04 2.13
CA ASN A 205 -10.57 24.41 3.35
C ASN A 205 -11.55 23.41 4.01
N PHE A 206 -12.80 23.34 3.57
CA PHE A 206 -13.78 22.39 4.07
C PHE A 206 -13.77 21.14 3.18
N ARG A 207 -13.65 19.94 3.75
CA ARG A 207 -13.62 18.69 2.97
C ARG A 207 -15.02 18.17 2.59
N GLY A 208 -16.04 19.02 2.66
CA GLY A 208 -17.43 18.66 2.37
C GLY A 208 -18.13 17.78 3.42
N VAL A 209 -17.41 17.25 4.42
CA VAL A 209 -17.94 16.30 5.41
C VAL A 209 -18.38 17.00 6.69
N GLY A 210 -19.61 16.73 7.13
CA GLY A 210 -20.19 17.34 8.32
C GLY A 210 -21.36 16.56 8.92
N ARG A 211 -21.99 17.14 9.93
CA ARG A 211 -23.27 16.73 10.53
C ARG A 211 -24.20 17.94 10.58
N GLN A 212 -25.51 17.69 10.56
CA GLN A 212 -26.49 18.74 10.77
C GLN A 212 -26.66 19.02 12.27
N VAL A 213 -26.61 20.30 12.64
CA VAL A 213 -27.04 20.82 13.95
C VAL A 213 -27.93 22.02 13.64
N ASP A 214 -29.19 21.94 14.06
CA ASP A 214 -30.27 22.85 13.66
C ASP A 214 -30.31 23.00 12.13
N GLU A 215 -30.18 24.22 11.61
CA GLU A 215 -30.14 24.53 10.16
C GLU A 215 -28.71 24.60 9.59
N LYS A 216 -27.69 24.19 10.35
CA LYS A 216 -26.28 24.36 10.00
C LYS A 216 -25.57 23.03 9.77
N LEU A 217 -24.79 22.96 8.70
CA LEU A 217 -23.78 21.92 8.52
C LEU A 217 -22.52 22.31 9.30
N VAL A 218 -22.19 21.54 10.34
CA VAL A 218 -20.96 21.69 11.13
C VAL A 218 -20.00 20.52 10.85
N PRO A 219 -18.68 20.63 11.12
CA PRO A 219 -17.76 19.51 10.94
C PRO A 219 -18.23 18.24 11.66
N TYR A 220 -17.92 17.07 11.11
CA TYR A 220 -18.25 15.80 11.79
C TYR A 220 -17.37 15.62 13.04
N PHE A 221 -17.75 14.70 13.92
CA PHE A 221 -16.98 14.40 15.13
C PHE A 221 -15.56 13.92 14.82
N THR A 222 -14.58 14.42 15.58
CA THR A 222 -13.20 13.91 15.63
C THR A 222 -13.17 12.48 16.18
N ARG A 223 -12.04 11.79 16.00
CA ARG A 223 -11.78 10.49 16.64
C ARG A 223 -12.06 10.50 18.15
N ALA A 224 -11.55 11.48 18.88
CA ALA A 224 -11.72 11.57 20.33
C ALA A 224 -13.21 11.63 20.72
N GLU A 225 -13.99 12.46 20.03
CA GLU A 225 -15.43 12.59 20.24
C GLU A 225 -16.22 11.32 19.84
N ILE A 226 -15.78 10.61 18.81
CA ILE A 226 -16.36 9.31 18.38
C ILE A 226 -16.12 8.25 19.46
N GLU A 227 -14.89 8.09 19.94
CA GLU A 227 -14.53 7.09 20.96
C GLU A 227 -15.12 7.45 22.34
N GLN A 228 -15.40 8.73 22.62
CA GLN A 228 -16.20 9.19 23.77
C GLN A 228 -17.71 8.93 23.62
N GLY A 229 -18.18 8.44 22.47
CA GLY A 229 -19.59 8.12 22.24
C GLY A 229 -20.48 9.31 21.90
N LEU A 230 -19.92 10.46 21.50
CA LEU A 230 -20.70 11.64 21.11
C LEU A 230 -21.31 11.50 19.70
N ALA A 231 -20.74 10.65 18.85
CA ALA A 231 -21.25 10.36 17.52
C ALA A 231 -22.34 9.27 17.52
N LYS A 232 -23.26 9.32 16.54
CA LYS A 232 -24.35 8.32 16.38
C LYS A 232 -23.87 7.01 15.74
N VAL A 233 -22.81 6.42 16.31
CA VAL A 233 -22.17 5.17 15.83
C VAL A 233 -22.77 3.90 16.43
N LYS A 234 -23.59 4.00 17.48
CA LYS A 234 -24.24 2.85 18.13
C LYS A 234 -25.22 2.17 17.16
N GLY A 235 -25.07 0.86 16.98
CA GLY A 235 -25.83 0.08 15.98
C GLY A 235 -25.23 0.15 14.57
N LYS A 236 -24.04 0.74 14.40
CA LYS A 236 -23.26 0.74 13.14
C LYS A 236 -22.03 -0.17 13.21
N GLU A 237 -21.85 -0.93 14.30
CA GLU A 237 -20.81 -1.94 14.41
C GLU A 237 -21.00 -3.03 13.35
N ILE A 238 -20.04 -3.19 12.44
CA ILE A 238 -20.07 -4.25 11.40
C ILE A 238 -19.32 -5.52 11.81
N LEU A 239 -18.32 -5.37 12.69
CA LEU A 239 -17.61 -6.43 13.40
C LEU A 239 -16.78 -5.80 14.53
N TRP A 240 -16.14 -6.64 15.36
CA TRP A 240 -15.19 -6.22 16.38
C TRP A 240 -13.82 -6.85 16.12
N VAL A 241 -12.75 -6.11 16.40
CA VAL A 241 -11.36 -6.58 16.29
C VAL A 241 -10.67 -6.61 17.66
N LYS A 242 -9.58 -7.39 17.73
CA LYS A 242 -8.86 -7.68 18.98
C LYS A 242 -7.96 -6.56 19.48
N ASP A 243 -7.45 -5.72 18.58
CA ASP A 243 -6.40 -4.73 18.89
C ASP A 243 -6.75 -3.34 18.32
N LYS A 244 -6.91 -2.33 19.18
CA LYS A 244 -7.24 -0.95 18.78
C LYS A 244 -6.15 -0.24 17.97
N ILE A 245 -4.89 -0.67 18.08
CA ILE A 245 -3.79 -0.13 17.27
C ILE A 245 -3.86 -0.74 15.88
N GLU A 246 -4.16 -2.03 15.75
CA GLU A 246 -4.42 -2.62 14.43
C GLU A 246 -5.64 -1.99 13.76
N LEU A 247 -6.71 -1.70 14.51
CA LEU A 247 -7.86 -0.93 14.01
C LEU A 247 -7.46 0.47 13.52
N PHE A 248 -6.59 1.16 14.27
CA PHE A 248 -6.07 2.46 13.86
C PHE A 248 -5.24 2.38 12.57
N PHE A 249 -4.39 1.36 12.42
CA PHE A 249 -3.63 1.15 11.20
C PHE A 249 -4.50 0.71 10.02
N LEU A 250 -5.53 -0.11 10.24
CA LEU A 250 -6.58 -0.41 9.26
C LEU A 250 -7.26 0.88 8.74
N GLN A 251 -7.53 1.85 9.62
CA GLN A 251 -8.06 3.16 9.25
C GLN A 251 -7.06 4.04 8.47
N ILE A 252 -5.74 3.83 8.64
CA ILE A 252 -4.72 4.48 7.80
C ILE A 252 -4.66 3.82 6.41
N GLN A 253 -4.69 2.48 6.34
CA GLN A 253 -4.65 1.74 5.06
C GLN A 253 -5.95 1.85 4.26
N GLY A 254 -7.08 2.18 4.90
CA GLY A 254 -8.38 2.39 4.26
C GLY A 254 -9.10 1.11 3.79
N SER A 255 -8.42 -0.03 3.75
CA SER A 255 -8.99 -1.36 3.48
C SER A 255 -8.25 -2.41 4.31
N GLY A 256 -8.81 -3.61 4.41
CA GLY A 256 -8.19 -4.72 5.15
C GLY A 256 -9.01 -6.00 5.13
N ARG A 257 -8.45 -7.06 5.71
CA ARG A 257 -9.11 -8.34 5.92
C ARG A 257 -9.20 -8.66 7.40
N VAL A 258 -10.29 -9.29 7.80
CA VAL A 258 -10.52 -9.75 9.17
C VAL A 258 -10.75 -11.25 9.14
N GLU A 259 -9.85 -11.99 9.76
CA GLU A 259 -10.05 -13.41 10.04
C GLU A 259 -10.99 -13.56 11.22
N LEU A 260 -12.09 -14.30 11.02
CA LEU A 260 -13.07 -14.61 12.04
C LEU A 260 -12.67 -15.85 12.84
N GLU A 261 -13.25 -16.00 14.02
CA GLU A 261 -13.09 -17.16 14.93
C GLU A 261 -13.35 -18.53 14.26
N ASP A 262 -14.10 -18.57 13.17
CA ASP A 262 -14.40 -19.79 12.38
C ASP A 262 -13.50 -19.97 11.14
N GLY A 263 -12.43 -19.18 11.02
CA GLY A 263 -11.47 -19.21 9.91
C GLY A 263 -11.95 -18.52 8.63
N ARG A 264 -13.19 -18.02 8.56
CA ARG A 264 -13.65 -17.24 7.40
C ARG A 264 -13.00 -15.85 7.40
N THR A 265 -12.70 -15.34 6.20
CA THR A 265 -12.18 -13.98 6.03
C THR A 265 -13.29 -13.02 5.59
N VAL A 266 -13.51 -11.96 6.36
CA VAL A 266 -14.31 -10.80 5.96
C VAL A 266 -13.40 -9.74 5.33
N ARG A 267 -13.82 -9.15 4.22
CA ARG A 267 -13.12 -8.03 3.58
C ARG A 267 -13.74 -6.70 3.97
N LEU A 268 -12.91 -5.73 4.32
CA LEU A 268 -13.30 -4.37 4.68
C LEU A 268 -12.75 -3.38 3.66
N GLY A 269 -13.62 -2.51 3.16
CA GLY A 269 -13.25 -1.41 2.28
C GLY A 269 -13.69 -0.06 2.84
N PHE A 270 -12.97 0.99 2.47
CA PHE A 270 -13.33 2.37 2.79
C PHE A 270 -14.76 2.66 2.36
N ALA A 271 -15.56 3.21 3.28
CA ALA A 271 -16.88 3.73 2.98
C ALA A 271 -16.91 5.26 3.05
N LYS A 272 -16.34 5.85 4.11
CA LYS A 272 -16.28 7.30 4.31
C LYS A 272 -15.25 7.67 5.38
N SER A 273 -14.81 8.93 5.41
CA SER A 273 -14.07 9.50 6.55
C SER A 273 -14.91 10.56 7.25
N ASN A 274 -14.51 10.97 8.46
CA ASN A 274 -15.09 12.12 9.16
C ASN A 274 -14.60 13.49 8.63
N GLY A 275 -13.84 13.53 7.54
CA GLY A 275 -13.32 14.76 6.91
C GLY A 275 -12.08 15.38 7.57
N HIS A 276 -11.76 15.04 8.82
CA HIS A 276 -10.65 15.64 9.56
C HIS A 276 -9.27 15.32 8.93
N PRO A 277 -8.26 16.21 9.07
CA PRO A 277 -6.91 15.95 8.59
C PRO A 277 -6.26 14.80 9.35
N TYR A 278 -5.48 13.97 8.65
CA TYR A 278 -4.64 12.97 9.28
C TYR A 278 -3.49 13.65 10.03
N GLN A 279 -3.24 13.23 11.27
CA GLN A 279 -2.05 13.60 12.03
C GLN A 279 -1.24 12.34 12.40
N SER A 280 0.09 12.44 12.37
CA SER A 280 0.96 11.28 12.52
C SER A 280 1.36 11.05 13.98
N ILE A 281 0.75 10.06 14.62
CA ILE A 281 1.08 9.64 15.98
C ILE A 281 2.54 9.20 16.13
N GLY A 282 3.14 8.62 15.07
CA GLY A 282 4.57 8.27 15.05
C GLY A 282 5.47 9.50 15.12
N LYS A 283 5.15 10.57 14.38
CA LYS A 283 5.87 11.86 14.52
C LYS A 283 5.69 12.48 15.90
N SER A 284 4.50 12.33 16.51
CA SER A 284 4.25 12.84 17.86
C SER A 284 5.11 12.14 18.92
N LEU A 285 5.16 10.80 18.92
CA LEU A 285 6.04 10.03 19.81
C LEU A 285 7.52 10.41 19.64
N VAL A 286 7.99 10.60 18.40
CA VAL A 286 9.35 11.09 18.14
C VAL A 286 9.57 12.50 18.70
N SER A 287 8.62 13.43 18.50
CA SER A 287 8.73 14.79 19.04
C SER A 287 8.70 14.87 20.58
N LYS A 288 8.12 13.86 21.23
CA LYS A 288 8.11 13.70 22.70
C LYS A 288 9.34 12.96 23.25
N GLY A 289 10.21 12.43 22.40
CA GLY A 289 11.32 11.57 22.80
C GLY A 289 10.89 10.18 23.30
N GLU A 290 9.67 9.73 22.98
CA GLU A 290 9.14 8.43 23.40
C GLU A 290 9.46 7.29 22.40
N LEU A 291 9.88 7.63 21.18
CA LEU A 291 10.40 6.69 20.17
C LEU A 291 11.47 7.36 19.31
N GLU A 292 12.44 6.58 18.85
CA GLU A 292 13.35 7.00 17.78
C GLU A 292 12.63 7.08 16.42
N LEU A 293 13.13 7.92 15.50
CA LEU A 293 12.55 8.04 14.15
C LEU A 293 12.58 6.71 13.38
N SER A 294 13.60 5.87 13.61
CA SER A 294 13.72 4.52 13.07
C SER A 294 12.70 3.53 13.64
N GLN A 295 12.08 3.86 14.78
CA GLN A 295 11.09 3.04 15.49
C GLN A 295 9.66 3.53 15.27
N ALA A 296 9.44 4.63 14.55
CA ALA A 296 8.11 5.23 14.29
C ALA A 296 7.24 4.44 13.28
N SER A 297 7.33 3.11 13.28
CA SER A 297 6.54 2.16 12.49
C SER A 297 5.39 1.56 13.30
N MET A 298 4.47 0.83 12.64
CA MET A 298 3.41 0.08 13.33
C MET A 298 3.97 -0.86 14.41
N GLN A 299 5.04 -1.60 14.09
CA GLN A 299 5.64 -2.56 15.00
C GLN A 299 6.29 -1.87 16.21
N GLY A 300 6.94 -0.72 16.01
CA GLY A 300 7.50 0.08 17.10
C GLY A 300 6.41 0.72 17.98
N ILE A 301 5.35 1.25 17.39
CA ILE A 301 4.19 1.80 18.11
C ILE A 301 3.47 0.70 18.93
N LYS A 302 3.26 -0.51 18.37
CA LYS A 302 2.73 -1.65 19.14
C LYS A 302 3.66 -2.07 20.28
N LYS A 303 5.00 -1.98 20.11
CA LYS A 303 5.96 -2.25 21.19
C LYS A 303 5.94 -1.19 22.28
N TRP A 304 5.88 0.10 21.92
CA TRP A 304 5.73 1.21 22.87
C TRP A 304 4.43 1.08 23.68
N ALA A 305 3.32 0.78 23.00
CA ALA A 305 2.00 0.67 23.61
C ALA A 305 1.89 -0.46 24.66
N LYS A 306 2.60 -1.58 24.46
CA LYS A 306 2.68 -2.66 25.48
C LYS A 306 3.26 -2.19 26.81
N HIS A 307 4.08 -1.14 26.81
CA HIS A 307 4.71 -0.55 28.00
C HIS A 307 4.00 0.72 28.49
N ASN A 308 3.02 1.23 27.73
CA ASN A 308 2.29 2.48 27.99
C ASN A 308 0.77 2.30 27.75
N PRO A 309 0.11 1.28 28.34
CA PRO A 309 -1.27 0.92 28.00
C PRO A 309 -2.29 2.03 28.31
N ASP A 310 -2.01 2.81 29.35
CA ASP A 310 -2.75 3.99 29.82
C ASP A 310 -2.69 5.17 28.84
N LYS A 311 -1.58 5.33 28.12
CA LYS A 311 -1.38 6.43 27.17
C LYS A 311 -1.97 6.18 25.77
N ILE A 312 -2.39 4.95 25.45
CA ILE A 312 -2.76 4.58 24.07
C ILE A 312 -3.91 5.45 23.56
N ASP A 313 -4.98 5.64 24.33
CA ASP A 313 -6.15 6.37 23.84
C ASP A 313 -5.86 7.85 23.64
N ALA A 314 -5.07 8.46 24.52
CA ALA A 314 -4.57 9.83 24.34
C ALA A 314 -3.75 9.96 23.05
N LEU A 315 -2.81 9.03 22.80
CA LEU A 315 -2.00 9.02 21.60
C LEU A 315 -2.83 8.85 20.32
N LEU A 316 -3.72 7.86 20.27
CA LEU A 316 -4.53 7.60 19.07
C LEU A 316 -5.42 8.81 18.75
N ASN A 317 -5.96 9.47 19.78
CA ASN A 317 -6.82 10.65 19.67
C ASN A 317 -6.12 11.92 19.13
N GLU A 318 -4.79 11.98 19.12
CA GLU A 318 -4.04 13.05 18.44
C GLU A 318 -4.26 13.06 16.92
N ASN A 319 -4.70 11.94 16.34
CA ASN A 319 -5.18 11.88 14.96
C ASN A 319 -6.71 12.04 14.91
N PRO A 320 -7.25 13.25 14.63
CA PRO A 320 -8.69 13.48 14.62
C PRO A 320 -9.39 12.78 13.46
N SER A 321 -8.67 12.36 12.42
CA SER A 321 -9.20 11.60 11.29
C SER A 321 -9.72 10.23 11.72
N TYR A 322 -10.94 9.90 11.28
CA TYR A 322 -11.60 8.61 11.49
C TYR A 322 -12.11 8.07 10.15
N VAL A 323 -12.01 6.74 9.96
CA VAL A 323 -12.48 6.05 8.76
C VAL A 323 -13.55 5.02 9.14
N PHE A 324 -14.64 5.08 8.40
CA PHE A 324 -15.79 4.18 8.45
C PHE A 324 -15.72 3.22 7.26
N PHE A 325 -16.13 1.97 7.48
CA PHE A 325 -15.95 0.87 6.54
C PHE A 325 -17.27 0.32 6.01
N ARG A 326 -17.16 -0.51 4.99
CA ARG A 326 -18.21 -1.42 4.54
C ARG A 326 -17.60 -2.81 4.37
N MET A 327 -18.38 -3.85 4.65
CA MET A 327 -18.03 -5.20 4.22
C MET A 327 -18.06 -5.27 2.70
N LEU A 328 -17.08 -5.94 2.11
CA LEU A 328 -16.98 -6.19 0.67
C LEU A 328 -17.27 -7.67 0.35
N PRO A 329 -17.77 -7.99 -0.86
CA PRO A 329 -17.85 -9.36 -1.34
C PRO A 329 -16.50 -10.08 -1.28
N SER A 330 -16.52 -11.37 -0.92
CA SER A 330 -15.32 -12.20 -0.77
C SER A 330 -14.62 -12.51 -2.10
N ASN A 331 -15.34 -12.45 -3.22
CA ASN A 331 -14.89 -12.81 -4.57
C ASN A 331 -14.25 -11.65 -5.37
N LEU A 332 -13.80 -10.59 -4.70
CA LEU A 332 -13.07 -9.49 -5.35
C LEU A 332 -11.57 -9.82 -5.47
N ASP A 333 -10.94 -9.41 -6.56
CA ASP A 333 -9.49 -9.64 -6.80
C ASP A 333 -8.59 -8.84 -5.82
N GLY A 334 -9.08 -7.68 -5.37
CA GLY A 334 -8.33 -6.71 -4.57
C GLY A 334 -9.27 -5.75 -3.84
N PRO A 335 -8.77 -4.94 -2.89
CA PRO A 335 -9.58 -3.93 -2.22
C PRO A 335 -10.06 -2.89 -3.24
N ILE A 336 -11.22 -2.29 -3.00
CA ILE A 336 -11.78 -1.27 -3.91
C ILE A 336 -11.12 0.08 -3.63
N GLY A 337 -10.30 0.56 -4.56
CA GLY A 337 -9.71 1.91 -4.50
C GLY A 337 -10.73 3.01 -4.79
N SER A 338 -10.34 4.26 -4.61
CA SER A 338 -11.19 5.44 -4.84
C SER A 338 -11.64 5.65 -6.29
N LEU A 339 -11.04 4.99 -7.28
CA LEU A 339 -11.60 4.89 -8.65
C LEU A 339 -12.89 4.03 -8.71
N GLY A 340 -13.19 3.26 -7.66
CA GLY A 340 -14.35 2.36 -7.61
C GLY A 340 -14.08 0.96 -8.16
N VAL A 341 -12.81 0.58 -8.35
CA VAL A 341 -12.39 -0.71 -8.92
C VAL A 341 -11.39 -1.44 -8.02
N PRO A 342 -11.27 -2.78 -8.11
CA PRO A 342 -10.26 -3.55 -7.40
C PRO A 342 -8.84 -3.09 -7.72
N LEU A 343 -8.00 -2.96 -6.69
CA LEU A 343 -6.57 -2.66 -6.81
C LEU A 343 -5.76 -3.94 -7.09
N THR A 344 -4.82 -3.83 -8.03
CA THR A 344 -3.88 -4.89 -8.42
C THR A 344 -2.57 -4.73 -7.65
N PRO A 345 -2.15 -5.72 -6.84
CA PRO A 345 -0.86 -5.72 -6.16
C PRO A 345 0.30 -5.42 -7.13
N ASN A 346 1.22 -4.56 -6.71
CA ASN A 346 2.39 -4.14 -7.49
C ASN A 346 2.10 -3.43 -8.82
N ARG A 347 0.83 -3.09 -9.12
CA ARG A 347 0.46 -2.36 -10.35
C ARG A 347 -0.51 -1.20 -10.10
N SER A 348 -1.18 -1.11 -8.96
CA SER A 348 -1.93 0.10 -8.58
C SER A 348 -1.08 1.07 -7.75
N ILE A 349 -1.31 2.37 -7.94
CA ILE A 349 -0.80 3.43 -7.06
C ILE A 349 -1.91 4.39 -6.63
N ALA A 350 -1.76 4.96 -5.44
CA ALA A 350 -2.51 6.12 -5.00
C ALA A 350 -1.77 7.40 -5.42
N VAL A 351 -2.50 8.38 -5.97
CA VAL A 351 -1.94 9.67 -6.45
C VAL A 351 -2.75 10.87 -5.96
N ASP A 352 -2.22 12.08 -6.19
CA ASP A 352 -3.00 13.31 -6.08
C ASP A 352 -3.75 13.57 -7.39
N ASP A 353 -5.07 13.41 -7.34
CA ASP A 353 -5.98 13.58 -8.48
C ASP A 353 -6.12 15.02 -8.96
N THR A 354 -5.58 15.97 -8.20
CA THR A 354 -5.37 17.34 -8.68
C THR A 354 -4.39 17.36 -9.85
N TYR A 355 -3.41 16.46 -9.92
CA TYR A 355 -2.37 16.48 -10.95
C TYR A 355 -2.48 15.31 -11.93
N ILE A 356 -2.90 14.14 -11.45
CA ILE A 356 -2.87 12.89 -12.22
C ILE A 356 -4.29 12.33 -12.35
N PRO A 357 -4.89 12.25 -13.55
CA PRO A 357 -6.25 11.78 -13.71
C PRO A 357 -6.43 10.32 -13.24
N ALA A 358 -7.52 10.08 -12.53
CA ALA A 358 -7.81 8.76 -11.98
C ALA A 358 -8.01 7.71 -13.10
N GLY A 359 -7.40 6.55 -12.92
CA GLY A 359 -7.41 5.41 -13.83
C GLY A 359 -6.28 5.39 -14.87
N PHE A 360 -5.55 6.49 -15.06
CA PHE A 360 -4.53 6.57 -16.11
C PHE A 360 -3.30 5.70 -15.78
N PRO A 361 -2.64 5.12 -16.80
CA PRO A 361 -1.37 4.43 -16.65
C PRO A 361 -0.25 5.42 -16.37
N ILE A 362 0.68 5.04 -15.51
CA ILE A 362 1.80 5.87 -15.04
C ILE A 362 3.04 5.00 -15.00
N TYR A 363 4.09 5.38 -15.71
CA TYR A 363 5.39 4.78 -15.47
C TYR A 363 6.00 5.36 -14.20
N LEU A 364 6.39 4.50 -13.26
CA LEU A 364 7.05 4.86 -12.01
C LEU A 364 8.49 4.38 -12.08
N ALA A 365 9.45 5.25 -11.75
CA ALA A 365 10.84 4.86 -11.48
C ALA A 365 11.23 5.25 -10.04
N THR A 366 11.70 4.28 -9.26
CA THR A 366 12.07 4.40 -7.84
C THR A 366 13.02 3.24 -7.51
N THR A 367 13.42 3.05 -6.25
CA THR A 367 14.10 1.83 -5.81
C THR A 367 13.21 0.94 -4.93
N GLN A 368 13.65 -0.29 -4.71
CA GLN A 368 13.12 -1.20 -3.69
C GLN A 368 13.32 -0.62 -2.27
N PRO A 369 12.41 -0.89 -1.30
CA PRO A 369 12.54 -0.35 0.05
C PRO A 369 13.85 -0.74 0.75
N ASN A 370 14.62 0.27 1.19
CA ASN A 370 15.94 0.11 1.81
C ASN A 370 17.01 -0.55 0.92
N SER A 371 16.84 -0.51 -0.41
CA SER A 371 17.86 -0.93 -1.38
C SER A 371 18.07 0.13 -2.47
N THR A 372 19.17 0.00 -3.21
CA THR A 372 19.44 0.73 -4.45
C THR A 372 18.89 0.03 -5.69
N ASP A 373 18.36 -1.20 -5.55
CA ASP A 373 17.82 -1.97 -6.67
C ASP A 373 16.64 -1.22 -7.34
N PRO A 374 16.65 -1.02 -8.67
CA PRO A 374 15.56 -0.33 -9.36
C PRO A 374 14.20 -1.04 -9.22
N LEU A 375 13.17 -0.21 -9.07
CA LEU A 375 11.76 -0.59 -9.12
C LEU A 375 11.09 0.32 -10.16
N ASN A 376 11.30 -0.03 -11.43
CA ASN A 376 10.85 0.75 -12.58
C ASN A 376 9.80 -0.03 -13.37
N GLN A 377 8.55 0.42 -13.36
CA GLN A 377 7.45 -0.32 -13.99
C GLN A 377 6.22 0.54 -14.26
N LEU A 378 5.37 0.03 -15.15
CA LEU A 378 4.05 0.56 -15.44
C LEU A 378 3.06 0.28 -14.29
N MET A 379 2.47 1.34 -13.76
CA MET A 379 1.46 1.38 -12.70
C MET A 379 0.17 2.06 -13.20
N PHE A 380 -0.88 2.09 -12.37
CA PHE A 380 -2.17 2.71 -12.69
C PHE A 380 -2.72 3.51 -11.49
N ALA A 381 -3.17 4.75 -11.73
CA ALA A 381 -3.74 5.65 -10.71
C ALA A 381 -5.16 5.25 -10.27
N GLN A 382 -5.28 4.12 -9.58
CA GLN A 382 -6.58 3.55 -9.20
C GLN A 382 -7.02 3.93 -7.79
N ASP A 383 -6.15 4.61 -7.04
CA ASP A 383 -6.49 5.10 -5.71
C ASP A 383 -6.00 6.54 -5.42
N LYS A 384 -6.37 7.05 -4.24
CA LYS A 384 -6.10 8.40 -3.73
C LYS A 384 -6.04 8.31 -2.21
N GLY A 385 -5.08 9.01 -1.59
CA GLY A 385 -4.98 9.08 -0.13
C GLY A 385 -4.99 10.52 0.37
N GLY A 386 -5.58 10.77 1.54
CA GLY A 386 -5.65 12.12 2.11
C GLY A 386 -4.30 12.76 2.45
N ALA A 387 -3.23 11.96 2.52
CA ALA A 387 -1.84 12.38 2.71
C ALA A 387 -0.98 12.32 1.41
N ILE A 388 -1.61 11.99 0.27
CA ILE A 388 -0.98 11.89 -1.05
C ILE A 388 -1.29 13.19 -1.79
N LYS A 389 -0.36 14.14 -1.71
CA LYS A 389 -0.50 15.50 -2.25
C LYS A 389 0.77 15.94 -2.99
N GLY A 390 0.60 16.63 -4.12
CA GLY A 390 1.67 17.08 -5.02
C GLY A 390 1.75 16.28 -6.32
N ALA A 391 2.38 16.87 -7.35
CA ALA A 391 2.45 16.30 -8.70
C ALA A 391 3.26 14.99 -8.75
N VAL A 392 4.48 15.00 -8.19
CA VAL A 392 5.32 13.81 -8.08
C VAL A 392 5.17 13.20 -6.68
N ARG A 393 4.02 12.57 -6.43
CA ARG A 393 3.70 11.90 -5.16
C ARG A 393 2.87 10.65 -5.42
N ALA A 394 3.39 9.49 -5.02
CA ALA A 394 2.71 8.21 -5.17
C ALA A 394 2.75 7.38 -3.87
N ASP A 395 1.67 6.66 -3.59
CA ASP A 395 1.66 5.54 -2.65
C ASP A 395 1.56 4.23 -3.43
N TYR A 396 2.49 3.32 -3.21
CA TYR A 396 2.61 2.06 -3.94
C TYR A 396 1.81 0.95 -3.27
N PHE A 397 0.90 0.30 -4.00
CA PHE A 397 0.11 -0.80 -3.44
C PHE A 397 0.88 -2.12 -3.47
N TRP A 398 1.37 -2.57 -2.32
CA TRP A 398 2.11 -3.82 -2.19
C TRP A 398 1.25 -5.08 -2.20
N GLY A 399 -0.09 -4.94 -2.13
CA GLY A 399 -1.03 -6.06 -2.06
C GLY A 399 -1.44 -6.43 -0.64
N PHE A 400 -1.62 -7.71 -0.38
CA PHE A 400 -2.12 -8.27 0.88
C PHE A 400 -1.05 -9.10 1.60
N GLY A 401 -1.08 -9.10 2.93
CA GLY A 401 -0.29 -10.01 3.77
C GLY A 401 0.97 -9.37 4.39
N GLU A 402 1.72 -10.19 5.14
CA GLU A 402 2.83 -9.72 5.97
C GLU A 402 3.99 -9.11 5.15
N SER A 403 4.40 -9.77 4.05
CA SER A 403 5.46 -9.28 3.16
C SER A 403 5.09 -7.92 2.54
N ALA A 404 3.83 -7.76 2.13
CA ALA A 404 3.31 -6.49 1.63
C ALA A 404 3.38 -5.39 2.71
N GLY A 405 2.98 -5.70 3.95
CA GLY A 405 3.07 -4.77 5.07
C GLY A 405 4.50 -4.39 5.47
N ILE A 406 5.44 -5.34 5.41
CA ILE A 406 6.86 -5.09 5.67
C ILE A 406 7.46 -4.16 4.60
N ASN A 407 7.15 -4.39 3.32
CA ASN A 407 7.67 -3.57 2.23
C ASN A 407 7.02 -2.18 2.21
N ALA A 408 5.70 -2.11 2.39
CA ALA A 408 4.96 -0.86 2.55
C ALA A 408 5.52 0.02 3.67
N GLY A 409 5.69 -0.54 4.87
CA GLY A 409 6.20 0.18 6.04
C GLY A 409 7.66 0.63 5.93
N LYS A 410 8.46 0.03 5.06
CA LYS A 410 9.84 0.45 4.74
C LYS A 410 9.91 1.44 3.58
N MET A 411 8.86 1.56 2.76
CA MET A 411 8.93 2.33 1.52
C MET A 411 8.84 3.83 1.80
N LYS A 412 9.96 4.51 1.58
CA LYS A 412 10.08 5.98 1.61
C LYS A 412 11.23 6.39 0.69
N GLN A 413 10.99 6.34 -0.62
CA GLN A 413 12.02 6.48 -1.65
C GLN A 413 11.84 7.77 -2.46
N GLU A 414 12.93 8.28 -3.02
CA GLU A 414 12.88 9.26 -4.11
C GLU A 414 12.38 8.55 -5.38
N GLY A 415 11.46 9.18 -6.13
CA GLY A 415 10.97 8.61 -7.37
C GLY A 415 10.52 9.64 -8.39
N PHE A 416 10.34 9.16 -9.61
CA PHE A 416 10.01 9.90 -10.82
C PHE A 416 8.77 9.27 -11.46
N MET A 417 7.91 10.10 -12.06
CA MET A 417 6.63 9.66 -12.63
C MET A 417 6.46 10.20 -14.04
N TRP A 418 5.93 9.36 -14.92
CA TRP A 418 5.47 9.76 -16.26
C TRP A 418 4.03 9.29 -16.42
N VAL A 419 3.11 10.20 -16.73
CA VAL A 419 1.73 9.82 -17.08
C VAL A 419 1.68 9.42 -18.55
N LEU A 420 1.04 8.28 -18.84
CA LEU A 420 0.80 7.83 -20.20
C LEU A 420 -0.55 8.40 -20.65
N ILE A 421 -0.48 9.36 -21.57
CA ILE A 421 -1.64 10.11 -22.05
C ILE A 421 -2.08 9.54 -23.41
N PRO A 422 -3.36 9.15 -23.59
CA PRO A 422 -3.90 8.78 -24.89
C PRO A 422 -3.51 9.76 -26.00
N LYS A 423 -2.97 9.27 -27.13
CA LYS A 423 -2.55 10.13 -28.26
C LYS A 423 -3.69 10.97 -28.83
N THR A 424 -4.93 10.52 -28.66
CA THR A 424 -6.17 11.25 -28.97
C THR A 424 -6.28 12.58 -28.21
N PHE A 425 -5.71 12.70 -27.00
CA PHE A 425 -5.67 13.95 -26.23
C PHE A 425 -4.52 14.89 -26.63
N VAL A 426 -3.64 14.47 -27.54
CA VAL A 426 -2.39 15.17 -27.87
C VAL A 426 -2.51 15.88 -29.22
N LEU A 427 -1.90 17.07 -29.32
CA LEU A 427 -1.52 17.72 -30.57
C LEU A 427 -0.05 17.40 -30.84
N THR A 428 0.22 16.66 -31.91
CA THR A 428 1.58 16.41 -32.40
C THR A 428 2.04 17.63 -33.19
N GLY A 429 2.87 18.47 -32.58
CA GLY A 429 3.57 19.55 -33.28
C GLY A 429 5.02 19.17 -33.53
N ASP A 430 5.51 19.38 -34.76
CA ASP A 430 6.93 19.55 -35.01
C ASP A 430 7.36 20.90 -34.41
N LEU A 431 8.34 20.90 -33.51
CA LEU A 431 9.03 22.12 -33.13
C LEU A 431 10.12 22.39 -34.16
N ASN A 432 9.85 23.34 -35.05
CA ASN A 432 10.86 24.01 -35.87
C ASN A 432 11.89 24.73 -35.00
#